data_AF-A0A293M1S8-F1
#
_entry.id   AF-A0A293M1S8-F1
#
_cell.length_a   1.000
_cell.length_b   1.000
_cell.length_c   1.000
_cell.angle_alpha   90.00
_cell.angle_beta   90.00
_cell.angle_gamma   90.00
#
_symmetry.space_group_name_H-M   'P 1'
#
loop_
_entity.id
_entity.type
_entity.pdbx_description
1 polymer ?
#
loop_
_entity_poly.entity_id
_entity_poly.type
_entity_poly.pdbx_seq_one_letter_code
_entity_poly.pdbx_strand_id
1 'polypeptide(L)'
;MSCERFLCGLCDALDWRPLEFVNLSPVRICSLCNVVPSITYLLECSHQLCNVCYEGVLQGDRRCPLDGKYFDEDLVGQLEFTPRQVEKQELRCVNWREGCDVVGTVEHVKNHFSRDCAFHAVVCKRCDAKVLRRDIVKHNTDNLCQRESVLTEVEHIRGDVSDTEKKTCILVGKNHVKLSTIADQLSEHQQLLNELLEQQEREVTEVRHVVNALNEHVQFHEQVYGNVVNSGKALETSMDAVNTKLSALEEGMHCSNDYMATNALGVAQIVADLKDVTTGLDALREPLQEVKNFVNVTAETRDTKSVAKAIFDTMDKVMSMAGSLRAALHSYSNTHYFHVRDFAKFRKEVENGRASRCSEVFNFCGYSVKLLVQISKTDDVQRLHLYLCICQGPRDSLLKWPFLIPYTLILIHPTDETRNIRKTVSHNEIINVIRTPRSYFNRPTTEMTNGSGFNMCNVEGTEFSDFITDDSICVGVEAAVCSETGA
;
A
#
# COMPACT_ATOMS: atom_id res chain seq x y z
N MET A 1 21.15 -28.24 -8.64
CA MET A 1 20.96 -29.36 -7.69
C MET A 1 19.59 -29.20 -7.05
N SER A 2 18.65 -30.11 -7.30
CA SER A 2 17.33 -30.07 -6.65
C SER A 2 17.52 -30.34 -5.16
N CYS A 3 17.42 -29.31 -4.34
CA CYS A 3 17.53 -29.47 -2.88
C CYS A 3 16.28 -30.24 -2.43
N GLU A 4 16.47 -31.43 -1.86
CA GLU A 4 15.36 -32.22 -1.32
C GLU A 4 14.65 -31.41 -0.23
N ARG A 5 13.32 -31.35 -0.30
CA ARG A 5 12.50 -30.61 0.66
C ARG A 5 11.79 -31.61 1.55
N PHE A 6 11.76 -31.29 2.84
CA PHE A 6 11.11 -32.10 3.85
C PHE A 6 9.88 -31.39 4.37
N LEU A 7 8.76 -32.11 4.42
CA LEU A 7 7.52 -31.62 5.01
C LEU A 7 7.55 -31.85 6.52
N CYS A 8 7.02 -30.91 7.31
CA CYS A 8 6.85 -31.10 8.74
C CYS A 8 5.57 -30.43 9.24
N GLY A 9 4.72 -31.20 9.91
CA GLY A 9 3.49 -30.72 10.57
C GLY A 9 2.28 -30.58 9.64
N LEU A 10 2.34 -31.11 8.41
CA LEU A 10 1.22 -31.03 7.46
C LEU A 10 0.57 -32.40 7.19
N CYS A 11 1.30 -33.52 7.32
CA CYS A 11 0.72 -34.85 7.22
C CYS A 11 1.65 -35.91 7.84
N ASP A 12 1.27 -36.51 8.96
CA ASP A 12 2.09 -37.48 9.70
C ASP A 12 2.67 -38.62 8.84
N ALA A 13 1.93 -39.08 7.82
CA ALA A 13 2.39 -40.18 6.95
C ALA A 13 3.49 -39.75 5.96
N LEU A 14 3.53 -38.45 5.64
CA LEU A 14 4.41 -37.85 4.65
C LEU A 14 5.51 -36.98 5.27
N ASP A 15 5.34 -36.55 6.51
CA ASP A 15 6.31 -35.75 7.25
C ASP A 15 7.69 -36.43 7.29
N TRP A 16 8.74 -35.61 7.17
CA TRP A 16 10.15 -36.02 7.10
C TRP A 16 10.53 -36.95 5.93
N ARG A 17 9.62 -37.18 4.99
CA ARG A 17 9.97 -37.82 3.72
C ARG A 17 10.44 -36.77 2.70
N PRO A 18 11.37 -37.14 1.81
CA PRO A 18 11.76 -36.26 0.71
C PRO A 18 10.56 -36.13 -0.24
N LEU A 19 10.07 -34.90 -0.39
CA LEU A 19 8.90 -34.60 -1.20
C LEU A 19 9.22 -33.51 -2.21
N GLU A 20 8.60 -33.61 -3.38
CA GLU A 20 8.67 -32.58 -4.41
C GLU A 20 7.30 -31.94 -4.57
N PHE A 21 7.24 -30.65 -4.25
CA PHE A 21 6.06 -29.82 -4.47
C PHE A 21 6.04 -29.33 -5.91
N VAL A 22 4.87 -29.36 -6.54
CA VAL A 22 4.69 -28.87 -7.91
C VAL A 22 4.76 -27.35 -7.97
N ASN A 23 4.07 -26.65 -7.05
CA ASN A 23 3.95 -25.18 -7.04
C ASN A 23 4.00 -24.59 -5.62
N LEU A 24 5.10 -24.83 -4.89
CA LEU A 24 5.29 -24.26 -3.55
C LEU A 24 5.92 -22.87 -3.60
N SER A 25 5.31 -21.92 -2.89
CA SER A 25 5.86 -20.57 -2.74
C SER A 25 7.16 -20.58 -1.89
N PRO A 26 8.23 -19.89 -2.30
CA PRO A 26 9.51 -19.86 -1.57
C PRO A 26 9.39 -19.40 -0.12
N VAL A 27 8.44 -18.50 0.19
CA VAL A 27 8.22 -17.99 1.55
C VAL A 27 7.70 -19.06 2.53
N ARG A 28 7.38 -20.26 2.05
CA ARG A 28 6.98 -21.42 2.87
C ARG A 28 8.15 -22.33 3.21
N ILE A 29 9.37 -21.98 2.80
CA ILE A 29 10.55 -22.80 2.94
C ILE A 29 11.47 -22.12 3.95
N CYS A 30 11.88 -22.84 4.99
CA CYS A 30 12.87 -22.34 5.91
C CYS A 30 14.20 -22.08 5.18
N SER A 31 14.69 -20.85 5.24
CA SER A 31 15.92 -20.40 4.59
C SER A 31 17.19 -21.06 5.17
N LEU A 32 17.12 -21.66 6.37
CA LEU A 32 18.27 -22.33 7.01
C LEU A 32 18.32 -23.84 6.73
N CYS A 33 17.17 -24.53 6.77
CA CYS A 33 17.13 -25.99 6.74
C CYS A 33 16.28 -26.58 5.60
N ASN A 34 15.70 -25.75 4.74
CA ASN A 34 14.86 -26.16 3.60
C ASN A 34 13.61 -26.98 3.96
N VAL A 35 13.24 -27.05 5.24
CA VAL A 35 12.00 -27.67 5.70
C VAL A 35 10.82 -26.77 5.33
N VAL A 36 9.69 -27.40 4.98
CA VAL A 36 8.39 -26.76 4.78
C VAL A 36 7.54 -27.00 6.03
N PRO A 37 7.54 -26.07 7.00
CA PRO A 37 6.80 -26.22 8.25
C PRO A 37 5.32 -25.85 8.10
N SER A 38 4.48 -26.32 9.01
CA SER A 38 3.08 -25.86 9.14
C SER A 38 2.97 -24.36 9.47
N ILE A 39 3.94 -23.83 10.22
CA ILE A 39 4.08 -22.42 10.58
C ILE A 39 5.46 -21.92 10.17
N THR A 40 5.50 -20.84 9.39
CA THR A 40 6.75 -20.16 9.00
C THR A 40 6.84 -18.79 9.65
N TYR A 41 7.99 -18.47 10.24
CA TYR A 41 8.29 -17.18 10.85
C TYR A 41 9.05 -16.30 9.86
N LEU A 42 8.48 -15.16 9.50
CA LEU A 42 9.04 -14.20 8.55
C LEU A 42 9.69 -13.05 9.31
N LEU A 43 11.01 -12.94 9.23
CA LEU A 43 11.76 -11.84 9.82
C LEU A 43 11.62 -10.57 8.96
N GLU A 44 11.91 -9.41 9.55
CA GLU A 44 11.92 -8.10 8.86
C GLU A 44 12.91 -8.04 7.69
N CYS A 45 14.02 -8.80 7.79
CA CYS A 45 14.96 -8.98 6.68
C CYS A 45 14.43 -9.86 5.54
N SER A 46 13.17 -10.28 5.61
CA SER A 46 12.47 -11.16 4.67
C SER A 46 12.95 -12.61 4.63
N HIS A 47 13.90 -13.02 5.47
CA HIS A 47 14.26 -14.43 5.64
C HIS A 47 13.20 -15.20 6.43
N GLN A 48 12.98 -16.47 6.06
CA GLN A 48 11.91 -17.29 6.62
C GLN A 48 12.48 -18.45 7.43
N LEU A 49 11.96 -18.68 8.62
CA LEU A 49 12.44 -19.72 9.53
C LEU A 49 11.30 -20.67 9.90
N CYS A 50 11.60 -21.97 10.04
CA CYS A 50 10.69 -22.89 10.74
C CYS A 50 10.73 -22.62 12.25
N ASN A 51 9.74 -23.15 12.98
CA ASN A 51 9.64 -22.98 14.44
C ASN A 51 10.95 -23.36 15.17
N VAL A 52 11.57 -24.49 14.81
CA VAL A 52 12.81 -24.95 15.45
C VAL A 52 13.97 -23.98 15.19
N CYS A 53 14.12 -23.51 13.95
CA CYS A 53 15.16 -22.55 13.60
C CYS A 53 14.92 -21.18 14.24
N TYR A 54 13.66 -20.75 14.30
CA TYR A 54 13.28 -19.48 14.93
C TYR A 54 13.57 -19.52 16.44
N GLU A 55 13.15 -20.58 17.14
CA GLU A 55 13.47 -20.78 18.57
C GLU A 55 14.98 -20.79 18.82
N GLY A 56 15.77 -21.43 17.94
CA GLY A 56 17.22 -21.40 18.01
C GLY A 56 17.82 -19.99 17.90
N VAL A 57 17.22 -19.13 17.06
CA VAL A 57 17.65 -17.72 16.94
C VAL A 57 17.23 -16.89 18.16
N LEU A 58 16.05 -17.16 18.74
CA LEU A 58 15.59 -16.50 19.97
C LEU A 58 16.45 -16.81 21.18
N GLN A 59 17.03 -18.01 21.24
CA GLN A 59 17.98 -18.42 22.28
C GLN A 59 19.38 -17.80 22.11
N GLY A 60 19.68 -17.22 20.94
CA GLY A 60 20.94 -16.53 20.64
C GLY A 60 20.82 -15.01 20.70
N ASP A 61 21.59 -14.31 19.87
CA ASP A 61 21.68 -12.84 19.85
C ASP A 61 20.50 -12.14 19.15
N ARG A 62 19.41 -12.86 18.85
CA ARG A 62 18.23 -12.34 18.13
C ARG A 62 18.60 -11.61 16.83
N ARG A 63 19.53 -12.21 16.09
CA ARG A 63 19.97 -11.77 14.78
C ARG A 63 19.69 -12.85 13.75
N CYS A 64 19.30 -12.44 12.55
CA CYS A 64 19.18 -13.36 11.44
C CYS A 64 20.56 -14.02 11.15
N PRO A 65 20.67 -15.35 11.10
CA PRO A 65 21.95 -16.02 10.83
C PRO A 65 22.49 -15.84 9.40
N LEU A 66 21.64 -15.37 8.47
CA LEU A 66 21.99 -15.22 7.06
C LEU A 66 22.61 -13.87 6.73
N ASP A 67 22.15 -12.79 7.38
CA ASP A 67 22.61 -11.43 7.11
C ASP A 67 23.03 -10.63 8.37
N GLY A 68 22.90 -11.22 9.55
CA GLY A 68 23.32 -10.62 10.83
C GLY A 68 22.43 -9.48 11.34
N LYS A 69 21.30 -9.18 10.68
CA LYS A 69 20.39 -8.10 11.09
C LYS A 69 19.59 -8.49 12.34
N TYR A 70 19.41 -7.51 13.22
CA TYR A 70 18.45 -7.63 14.32
C TYR A 70 17.02 -7.61 13.79
N PHE A 71 16.10 -8.19 14.56
CA PHE A 71 14.68 -8.10 14.34
C PHE A 71 13.96 -7.94 15.67
N ASP A 72 12.80 -7.28 15.66
CA ASP A 72 11.90 -7.23 16.80
C ASP A 72 10.94 -8.44 16.75
N GLU A 73 10.80 -9.16 17.87
CA GLU A 73 9.89 -10.31 17.97
C GLU A 73 8.44 -9.93 17.67
N ASP A 74 8.02 -8.73 18.08
CA ASP A 74 6.65 -8.23 17.87
C ASP A 74 6.34 -7.95 16.39
N LEU A 75 7.37 -7.79 15.56
CA LEU A 75 7.26 -7.55 14.13
C LEU A 75 7.44 -8.82 13.28
N VAL A 76 7.74 -9.96 13.90
CA VAL A 76 7.89 -11.23 13.17
C VAL A 76 6.53 -11.73 12.68
N GLY A 77 6.39 -11.82 11.36
CA GLY A 77 5.18 -12.35 10.74
C GLY A 77 5.08 -13.87 10.93
N GLN A 78 3.90 -14.37 11.28
CA GLN A 78 3.63 -15.81 11.32
C GLN A 78 2.75 -16.22 10.14
N LEU A 79 3.26 -17.13 9.31
CA LEU A 79 2.59 -17.64 8.14
C LEU A 79 2.20 -19.11 8.37
N GLU A 80 0.99 -19.33 8.85
CA GLU A 80 0.41 -20.67 9.01
C GLU A 80 -0.27 -21.14 7.72
N PHE A 81 -0.30 -22.45 7.50
CA PHE A 81 -1.12 -23.07 6.46
C PHE A 81 -2.57 -23.24 6.93
N THR A 82 -3.49 -22.52 6.31
CA THR A 82 -4.93 -22.83 6.48
C THR A 82 -5.29 -24.14 5.78
N PRO A 83 -6.34 -24.86 6.23
CA PRO A 83 -6.78 -26.11 5.57
C PRO A 83 -6.99 -25.95 4.06
N ARG A 84 -7.59 -24.84 3.63
CA ARG A 84 -7.80 -24.50 2.21
C ARG A 84 -6.50 -24.29 1.43
N GLN A 85 -5.42 -23.83 2.08
CA GLN A 85 -4.12 -23.66 1.43
C GLN A 85 -3.39 -24.99 1.31
N VAL A 86 -3.56 -25.90 2.29
CA VAL A 86 -3.03 -27.28 2.24
C VAL A 86 -3.68 -28.06 1.11
N GLU A 87 -5.00 -27.99 0.96
CA GLU A 87 -5.75 -28.66 -0.12
C GLU A 87 -5.27 -28.26 -1.53
N LYS A 88 -4.76 -27.03 -1.68
CA LYS A 88 -4.22 -26.51 -2.94
C LYS A 88 -2.77 -26.91 -3.20
N GLN A 89 -2.07 -27.51 -2.23
CA GLN A 89 -0.71 -27.97 -2.44
C GLN A 89 -0.73 -29.30 -3.18
N GLU A 90 -0.04 -29.33 -4.32
CA GLU A 90 0.19 -30.55 -5.09
C GLU A 90 1.61 -31.06 -4.89
N LEU A 91 1.71 -32.37 -4.66
CA LEU A 91 2.95 -33.09 -4.40
C LEU A 91 3.12 -34.20 -5.43
N ARG A 92 4.37 -34.52 -5.77
CA ARG A 92 4.70 -35.82 -6.37
C ARG A 92 4.70 -36.91 -5.30
N CYS A 93 4.37 -38.14 -5.71
CA CYS A 93 4.54 -39.32 -4.85
C CYS A 93 5.97 -39.40 -4.29
N VAL A 94 6.12 -39.87 -3.05
CA VAL A 94 7.44 -40.06 -2.40
C VAL A 94 8.36 -40.94 -3.26
N ASN A 95 7.79 -41.94 -3.94
CA ASN A 95 8.53 -42.88 -4.78
C ASN A 95 8.68 -42.40 -6.24
N TRP A 96 8.58 -41.09 -6.52
CA TRP A 96 8.64 -40.60 -7.89
C TRP A 96 9.99 -40.86 -8.56
N ARG A 97 11.09 -40.83 -7.79
CA ARG A 97 12.43 -41.18 -8.27
C ARG A 97 12.55 -42.65 -8.67
N GLU A 98 11.71 -43.51 -8.09
CA GLU A 98 11.61 -44.93 -8.42
C GLU A 98 10.68 -45.19 -9.63
N GLY A 99 10.10 -44.13 -10.21
CA GLY A 99 9.26 -44.20 -11.41
C GLY A 99 7.76 -44.00 -11.17
N CYS A 100 7.34 -43.62 -9.95
CA CYS A 100 5.94 -43.29 -9.70
C CYS A 100 5.59 -41.89 -10.24
N ASP A 101 4.62 -41.80 -11.14
CA ASP A 101 4.21 -40.58 -11.82
C ASP A 101 3.02 -39.86 -11.16
N VAL A 102 2.49 -40.39 -10.05
CA VAL A 102 1.33 -39.82 -9.35
C VAL A 102 1.66 -38.45 -8.78
N VAL A 103 0.78 -37.50 -9.10
CA VAL A 103 0.77 -36.13 -8.59
C VAL A 103 -0.64 -35.81 -8.07
N GLY A 104 -0.73 -35.11 -6.95
CA GLY A 104 -2.03 -34.66 -6.44
C GLY A 104 -1.93 -33.95 -5.08
N THR A 105 -3.09 -33.70 -4.48
CA THR A 105 -3.17 -33.06 -3.16
C THR A 105 -2.45 -33.87 -2.08
N VAL A 106 -2.12 -33.24 -0.95
CA VAL A 106 -1.48 -33.91 0.21
C VAL A 106 -2.24 -35.17 0.62
N GLU A 107 -3.57 -35.09 0.72
CA GLU A 107 -4.41 -36.25 1.10
C GLU A 107 -4.46 -37.32 0.01
N HIS A 108 -4.50 -36.95 -1.27
CA HIS A 108 -4.46 -37.91 -2.38
C HIS A 108 -3.12 -38.67 -2.38
N VAL A 109 -2.00 -37.95 -2.31
CA VAL A 109 -0.66 -38.56 -2.31
C VAL A 109 -0.43 -39.42 -1.08
N LYS A 110 -0.90 -39.00 0.09
CA LYS A 110 -0.90 -39.83 1.30
C LYS A 110 -1.63 -41.15 1.10
N ASN A 111 -2.85 -41.12 0.55
CA ASN A 111 -3.66 -42.31 0.33
C ASN A 111 -3.01 -43.23 -0.71
N HIS A 112 -2.58 -42.68 -1.84
CA HIS A 112 -1.84 -43.41 -2.87
C HIS A 112 -0.58 -44.07 -2.29
N PHE A 113 0.27 -43.29 -1.61
CA PHE A 113 1.52 -43.78 -1.03
C PHE A 113 1.27 -44.90 -0.03
N SER A 114 0.26 -44.76 0.84
CA SER A 114 0.01 -45.73 1.91
C SER A 114 -0.64 -47.03 1.43
N ARG A 115 -1.42 -46.99 0.33
CA ARG A 115 -2.31 -48.10 -0.05
C ARG A 115 -2.02 -48.67 -1.44
N ASP A 116 -1.70 -47.81 -2.40
CA ASP A 116 -1.79 -48.13 -3.83
C ASP A 116 -0.44 -48.12 -4.55
N CYS A 117 0.57 -47.46 -4.00
CA CYS A 117 1.86 -47.27 -4.68
C CYS A 117 2.58 -48.61 -4.92
N ALA A 118 2.71 -49.00 -6.19
CA ALA A 118 3.39 -50.22 -6.59
C ALA A 118 4.94 -50.08 -6.65
N PHE A 119 5.44 -48.86 -6.49
CA PHE A 119 6.86 -48.50 -6.52
C PHE A 119 7.53 -48.51 -5.14
N HIS A 120 6.86 -49.05 -4.11
CA HIS A 120 7.52 -49.28 -2.83
C HIS A 120 8.65 -50.29 -2.96
N ALA A 121 9.82 -49.98 -2.39
CA ALA A 121 10.89 -50.95 -2.26
C ALA A 121 10.55 -51.98 -1.17
N VAL A 122 10.70 -53.26 -1.50
CA VAL A 122 10.54 -54.41 -0.59
C VAL A 122 11.78 -55.28 -0.64
N VAL A 123 11.99 -56.11 0.39
CA VAL A 123 13.12 -57.03 0.45
C VAL A 123 12.69 -58.42 -0.02
N CYS A 124 13.42 -58.98 -0.98
CA CYS A 124 13.19 -60.33 -1.46
C CYS A 124 13.58 -61.36 -0.40
N LYS A 125 12.64 -62.16 0.09
CA LYS A 125 12.91 -63.19 1.11
C LYS A 125 13.86 -64.31 0.68
N ARG A 126 14.25 -64.39 -0.60
CA ARG A 126 15.09 -65.47 -1.14
C ARG A 126 16.55 -65.10 -1.31
N CYS A 127 16.85 -63.81 -1.53
CA CYS A 127 18.20 -63.31 -1.82
C CYS A 127 18.50 -61.98 -1.12
N ASP A 128 17.58 -61.46 -0.30
CA ASP A 128 17.66 -60.21 0.44
C ASP A 128 17.86 -58.93 -0.40
N ALA A 129 17.74 -59.03 -1.72
CA ALA A 129 17.78 -57.88 -2.61
C ALA A 129 16.60 -56.94 -2.37
N LYS A 130 16.86 -55.62 -2.40
CA LYS A 130 15.81 -54.59 -2.48
C LYS A 130 15.26 -54.57 -3.91
N VAL A 131 13.96 -54.79 -4.06
CA VAL A 131 13.25 -54.85 -5.34
C VAL A 131 11.97 -54.05 -5.22
N LEU A 132 11.51 -53.39 -6.30
CA LEU A 132 10.22 -52.72 -6.29
C LEU A 132 9.08 -53.74 -6.12
N ARG A 133 8.04 -53.36 -5.37
CA ARG A 133 6.90 -54.23 -5.06
C ARG A 133 6.23 -54.77 -6.32
N ARG A 134 6.12 -53.96 -7.39
CA ARG A 134 5.59 -54.38 -8.69
C ARG A 134 6.43 -55.47 -9.38
N ASP A 135 7.73 -55.52 -9.12
CA ASP A 135 8.67 -56.39 -9.83
C ASP A 135 9.06 -57.64 -9.01
N ILE A 136 8.59 -57.75 -7.76
CA ILE A 136 8.97 -58.87 -6.88
C ILE A 136 8.59 -60.24 -7.45
N VAL A 137 7.47 -60.34 -8.16
CA VAL A 137 7.05 -61.59 -8.81
C VAL A 137 8.00 -61.91 -9.95
N LYS A 138 8.20 -60.95 -10.85
CA LYS A 138 9.12 -61.07 -12.00
C LYS A 138 10.53 -61.46 -11.54
N HIS A 139 11.03 -60.82 -10.50
CA HIS A 139 12.32 -61.14 -9.88
C HIS A 139 12.41 -62.62 -9.46
N ASN A 140 11.32 -63.19 -8.94
CA ASN A 140 11.27 -64.57 -8.46
C ASN A 140 10.96 -65.62 -9.55
N THR A 141 10.34 -65.22 -10.66
CA THR A 141 9.96 -66.14 -11.76
C THR A 141 10.99 -66.17 -12.89
N ASP A 142 11.69 -65.07 -13.14
CA ASP A 142 12.53 -64.90 -14.33
C ASP A 142 14.02 -65.20 -14.05
N ASN A 143 14.32 -66.00 -13.02
CA ASN A 143 15.68 -66.33 -12.57
C ASN A 143 16.60 -65.13 -12.23
N LEU A 144 16.03 -63.92 -12.09
CA LEU A 144 16.73 -62.73 -11.59
C LEU A 144 17.07 -62.85 -10.10
N CYS A 145 16.33 -63.69 -9.38
CA CYS A 145 16.61 -64.11 -8.02
C CYS A 145 17.72 -65.17 -8.01
N GLN A 146 18.97 -64.72 -7.97
CA GLN A 146 20.12 -65.62 -7.83
C GLN A 146 20.16 -66.21 -6.42
N ARG A 147 19.66 -67.44 -6.27
CA ARG A 147 20.04 -68.32 -5.16
C ARG A 147 21.37 -68.96 -5.53
N GLU A 148 22.35 -68.91 -4.63
CA GLU A 148 23.48 -69.84 -4.70
C GLU A 148 22.94 -71.28 -4.68
N SER A 149 23.12 -72.05 -5.77
CA SER A 149 22.88 -73.49 -5.75
C SER A 149 23.76 -74.22 -6.76
N VAL A 150 24.53 -75.16 -6.22
CA VAL A 150 25.49 -76.02 -6.90
C VAL A 150 24.79 -77.18 -7.62
N LEU A 151 25.30 -77.46 -8.82
CA LEU A 151 25.17 -78.59 -9.75
C LEU A 151 24.72 -79.95 -9.18
N THR A 152 23.95 -80.73 -9.92
CA THR A 152 24.46 -81.83 -10.79
C THR A 152 23.35 -82.65 -11.46
N GLU A 153 23.55 -82.92 -12.75
CA GLU A 153 22.89 -83.95 -13.54
C GLU A 153 23.46 -85.35 -13.20
N VAL A 154 22.73 -86.42 -13.55
CA VAL A 154 23.09 -87.46 -14.55
C VAL A 154 22.46 -88.82 -14.23
N GLU A 155 21.76 -89.36 -15.23
CA GLU A 155 21.18 -90.70 -15.35
C GLU A 155 22.23 -91.80 -15.62
N HIS A 156 21.86 -93.08 -15.44
CA HIS A 156 22.60 -94.21 -16.02
C HIS A 156 21.65 -95.25 -16.65
N ILE A 157 21.86 -95.57 -17.94
CA ILE A 157 21.24 -96.69 -18.66
C ILE A 157 22.36 -97.47 -19.38
N ARG A 158 22.27 -98.81 -19.40
CA ARG A 158 23.11 -99.72 -20.20
C ARG A 158 22.22 -100.49 -21.20
N GLY A 159 22.53 -100.46 -22.51
CA GLY A 159 21.90 -101.29 -23.54
C GLY A 159 22.47 -101.12 -24.97
N ASP A 160 22.64 -102.28 -25.65
CA ASP A 160 23.09 -102.64 -27.02
C ASP A 160 23.31 -101.61 -28.16
N VAL A 161 24.33 -101.91 -28.98
CA VAL A 161 24.96 -101.09 -30.05
C VAL A 161 24.08 -100.86 -31.31
N SER A 162 23.13 -101.75 -31.63
CA SER A 162 22.25 -101.61 -32.82
C SER A 162 21.04 -100.69 -32.59
N ASP A 163 20.57 -100.61 -31.35
CA ASP A 163 19.44 -99.77 -30.95
C ASP A 163 19.88 -98.34 -30.65
N THR A 164 21.16 -98.16 -30.28
CA THR A 164 21.82 -96.86 -30.12
C THR A 164 22.01 -96.16 -31.46
N GLU A 165 22.39 -96.84 -32.55
CA GLU A 165 22.54 -96.21 -33.87
C GLU A 165 21.23 -95.63 -34.42
N LYS A 166 20.12 -96.38 -34.31
CA LYS A 166 18.79 -95.89 -34.74
C LYS A 166 18.30 -94.73 -33.88
N LYS A 167 18.50 -94.81 -32.56
CA LYS A 167 18.19 -93.70 -31.63
C LYS A 167 19.03 -92.47 -31.98
N THR A 168 20.33 -92.64 -32.26
CA THR A 168 21.23 -91.55 -32.66
C THR A 168 20.79 -90.90 -33.96
N CYS A 169 20.44 -91.65 -35.01
CA CYS A 169 19.94 -91.05 -36.27
C CYS A 169 18.64 -90.24 -36.09
N ILE A 170 17.69 -90.73 -35.28
CA ILE A 170 16.44 -90.01 -35.00
C ILE A 170 16.74 -88.74 -34.16
N LEU A 171 17.64 -88.83 -33.17
CA LEU A 171 18.08 -87.70 -32.36
C LEU A 171 18.81 -86.64 -33.21
N VAL A 172 19.68 -87.05 -34.12
CA VAL A 172 20.38 -86.16 -35.06
C VAL A 172 19.38 -85.45 -35.98
N GLY A 173 18.39 -86.17 -36.53
CA GLY A 173 17.32 -85.56 -37.32
C GLY A 173 16.48 -84.54 -36.54
N LYS A 174 16.10 -84.86 -35.30
CA LYS A 174 15.39 -83.93 -34.41
C LYS A 174 16.25 -82.71 -34.07
N ASN A 175 17.55 -82.90 -33.85
CA ASN A 175 18.49 -81.83 -33.57
C ASN A 175 18.72 -80.94 -34.79
N HIS A 176 18.77 -81.50 -36.01
CA HIS A 176 18.86 -80.73 -37.24
C HIS A 176 17.65 -79.81 -37.44
N VAL A 177 16.43 -80.32 -37.23
CA VAL A 177 15.22 -79.50 -37.32
C VAL A 177 15.24 -78.38 -36.27
N LYS A 178 15.59 -78.69 -35.02
CA LYS A 178 15.74 -77.67 -33.96
C LYS A 178 16.78 -76.62 -34.30
N LEU A 179 17.94 -77.02 -34.85
CA LEU A 179 18.99 -76.11 -35.28
C LEU A 179 18.54 -75.20 -36.42
N SER A 180 17.77 -75.73 -37.38
CA SER A 180 17.16 -74.92 -38.45
C SER A 180 16.20 -73.88 -37.87
N THR A 181 15.31 -74.28 -36.96
CA THR A 181 14.38 -73.35 -36.31
C THR A 181 15.11 -72.26 -35.52
N ILE A 182 16.19 -72.61 -34.82
CA ILE A 182 17.03 -71.64 -34.09
C ILE A 182 17.71 -70.68 -35.07
N ALA A 183 18.20 -71.16 -36.21
CA ALA A 183 18.81 -70.31 -37.24
C ALA A 183 17.80 -69.32 -37.84
N ASP A 184 16.57 -69.76 -38.11
CA ASP A 184 15.50 -68.90 -38.60
C ASP A 184 15.13 -67.82 -37.56
N GLN A 185 15.00 -68.21 -36.29
CA GLN A 185 14.76 -67.27 -35.18
C GLN A 185 15.90 -66.26 -34.99
N LEU A 186 17.15 -66.70 -35.15
CA LEU A 186 18.31 -65.81 -35.09
C LEU A 186 18.29 -64.77 -36.22
N SER A 187 17.88 -65.17 -37.43
CA SER A 187 17.75 -64.25 -38.55
C SER A 187 16.63 -63.23 -38.31
N GLU A 188 15.50 -63.65 -37.75
CA GLU A 188 14.38 -62.76 -37.41
C GLU A 188 14.76 -61.77 -36.29
N HIS A 189 15.42 -62.25 -35.23
CA HIS A 189 15.93 -61.39 -34.17
C HIS A 189 16.96 -60.39 -34.69
N GLN A 190 17.85 -60.80 -35.61
CA GLN A 190 18.83 -59.90 -36.21
C GLN A 190 18.16 -58.77 -37.00
N GLN A 191 17.08 -59.06 -37.71
CA GLN A 191 16.32 -58.04 -38.43
C GLN A 191 15.64 -57.06 -37.47
N LEU A 192 14.96 -57.55 -36.43
CA LEU A 192 14.34 -56.71 -35.40
C LEU A 192 15.36 -55.81 -34.69
N LEU A 193 16.57 -56.32 -34.43
CA LEU A 193 17.67 -55.55 -33.84
C LEU A 193 18.10 -54.38 -34.73
N ASN A 194 18.18 -54.60 -36.04
CA ASN A 194 18.54 -53.54 -36.99
C ASN A 194 17.44 -52.47 -37.07
N GLU A 195 16.17 -52.88 -37.11
CA GLU A 195 15.03 -51.95 -37.12
C GLU A 195 14.96 -51.10 -35.84
N LEU A 196 15.23 -51.71 -34.68
CA LEU A 196 15.32 -51.00 -33.40
C LEU A 196 16.51 -50.02 -33.35
N LEU A 197 17.66 -50.40 -33.90
CA LEU A 197 18.82 -49.50 -34.00
C LEU A 197 18.51 -48.27 -34.86
N GLU A 198 17.89 -48.46 -36.02
CA GLU A 198 17.47 -47.35 -36.89
C GLU A 198 16.41 -46.45 -36.21
N GLN A 199 15.47 -47.04 -35.46
CA GLN A 199 14.51 -46.26 -34.68
C GLN A 199 15.23 -45.45 -33.59
N GLN A 200 16.17 -46.06 -32.87
CA GLN A 200 16.93 -45.38 -31.82
C GLN A 200 17.75 -44.21 -32.37
N GLU A 201 18.38 -44.35 -33.54
CA GLU A 201 19.10 -43.25 -34.19
C GLU A 201 18.19 -42.08 -34.60
N ARG A 202 16.96 -42.37 -35.07
CA ARG A 202 15.95 -41.35 -35.37
C ARG A 202 15.52 -40.59 -34.11
N GLU A 203 15.18 -41.31 -33.05
CA GLU A 203 14.77 -40.72 -31.77
C GLU A 203 15.90 -39.86 -31.16
N VAL A 204 17.16 -40.32 -31.19
CA VAL A 204 18.31 -39.54 -30.72
C VAL A 204 18.47 -38.25 -31.52
N THR A 205 18.25 -38.30 -32.84
CA THR A 205 18.33 -37.11 -33.69
C THR A 205 17.23 -36.11 -33.36
N GLU A 206 16.01 -36.57 -33.13
CA GLU A 206 14.88 -35.72 -32.74
C GLU A 206 15.10 -35.06 -31.37
N VAL A 207 15.54 -35.84 -30.39
CA VAL A 207 15.92 -35.32 -29.06
C VAL A 207 17.01 -34.25 -29.18
N ARG A 208 18.02 -34.46 -30.03
CA ARG A 208 19.07 -33.46 -30.27
C ARG A 208 18.51 -32.15 -30.84
N HIS A 209 17.52 -32.20 -31.74
CA HIS A 209 16.87 -31.00 -32.25
C HIS A 209 16.12 -30.24 -31.15
N VAL A 210 15.40 -30.95 -30.27
CA VAL A 210 14.70 -30.35 -29.13
C VAL A 210 15.69 -29.70 -28.16
N VAL A 211 16.81 -30.37 -27.86
CA VAL A 211 17.86 -29.83 -26.97
C VAL A 211 18.46 -28.53 -27.53
N ASN A 212 18.72 -28.48 -28.83
CA ASN A 212 19.25 -27.28 -29.47
C ASN A 212 18.27 -26.11 -29.41
N ALA A 213 16.99 -26.37 -29.71
CA ALA A 213 15.94 -25.34 -29.60
C ALA A 213 15.76 -24.83 -28.15
N LEU A 214 15.84 -25.74 -27.17
CA LEU A 214 15.78 -25.36 -25.76
C LEU A 214 16.98 -24.50 -25.35
N ASN A 215 18.18 -24.82 -25.86
CA ASN A 215 19.38 -24.03 -25.59
C ASN A 215 19.28 -22.60 -26.14
N GLU A 216 18.73 -22.41 -27.34
CA GLU A 216 18.45 -21.08 -27.90
C GLU A 216 17.47 -20.29 -27.01
N HIS A 217 16.42 -20.96 -26.52
CA HIS A 217 15.45 -20.34 -25.61
C HIS A 217 16.06 -19.95 -24.26
N VAL A 218 16.97 -20.76 -23.72
CA VAL A 218 17.71 -20.46 -22.48
C VAL A 218 18.59 -19.22 -22.68
N GLN A 219 19.33 -19.13 -23.80
CA GLN A 219 20.15 -17.94 -24.11
C GLN A 219 19.30 -16.67 -24.23
N PHE A 220 18.13 -16.76 -24.85
CA PHE A 220 17.19 -15.64 -24.92
C PHE A 220 16.69 -15.23 -23.52
N HIS A 221 16.35 -16.20 -22.68
CA HIS A 221 15.94 -15.94 -21.29
C HIS A 221 17.05 -15.26 -20.46
N GLU A 222 18.30 -15.68 -20.61
CA GLU A 222 19.44 -15.03 -19.94
C GLU A 222 19.61 -13.57 -20.37
N GLN A 223 19.42 -13.27 -21.66
CA GLN A 223 19.47 -11.90 -22.17
C GLN A 223 18.33 -11.04 -21.57
N VAL A 224 17.11 -11.57 -21.55
CA VAL A 224 15.95 -10.87 -20.95
C VAL A 224 16.18 -10.65 -19.46
N TYR A 225 16.68 -11.64 -18.74
CA TYR A 225 17.01 -11.53 -17.32
C TYR A 225 18.05 -10.43 -17.07
N GLY A 226 19.12 -10.38 -17.87
CA GLY A 226 20.13 -9.32 -17.79
C GLY A 226 19.54 -7.92 -17.99
N ASN A 227 18.66 -7.76 -18.98
CA ASN A 227 17.96 -6.48 -19.23
C ASN A 227 17.07 -6.04 -18.06
N VAL A 228 16.34 -6.98 -17.46
CA VAL A 228 15.48 -6.70 -16.30
C VAL A 228 16.32 -6.30 -15.09
N VAL A 229 17.43 -7.00 -14.81
CA VAL A 229 18.34 -6.65 -13.71
C VAL A 229 18.93 -5.26 -13.90
N ASN A 230 19.39 -4.92 -15.12
CA ASN A 230 19.94 -3.60 -15.41
C ASN A 230 18.88 -2.49 -15.27
N SER A 231 17.65 -2.76 -15.71
CA SER A 231 16.53 -1.83 -15.53
C SER A 231 16.19 -1.61 -14.05
N GLY A 232 16.24 -2.68 -13.24
CA GLY A 232 16.06 -2.60 -11.79
C GLY A 232 17.11 -1.70 -11.11
N LYS A 233 18.40 -1.87 -11.45
CA LYS A 233 19.49 -1.01 -10.93
C LYS A 233 19.33 0.45 -11.32
N ALA A 234 18.90 0.73 -12.56
CA ALA A 234 18.64 2.09 -13.02
C ALA A 234 17.48 2.73 -12.23
N LEU A 235 16.43 1.95 -11.95
CA LEU A 235 15.30 2.41 -11.14
C LEU A 235 15.70 2.69 -9.70
N GLU A 236 16.52 1.83 -9.09
CA GLU A 236 17.08 2.02 -7.74
C GLU A 236 17.89 3.31 -7.65
N THR A 237 18.79 3.55 -8.61
CA THR A 237 19.56 4.81 -8.68
C THR A 237 18.65 6.03 -8.83
N SER A 238 17.59 5.93 -9.63
CA SER A 238 16.59 6.99 -9.77
C SER A 238 15.81 7.24 -8.48
N MET A 239 15.49 6.18 -7.73
CA MET A 239 14.79 6.26 -6.45
C MET A 239 15.65 6.97 -5.40
N ASP A 240 16.95 6.64 -5.32
CA ASP A 240 17.89 7.31 -4.43
C ASP A 240 18.04 8.80 -4.75
N ALA A 241 18.08 9.16 -6.04
CA ALA A 241 18.10 10.55 -6.46
C ALA A 241 16.82 11.30 -6.07
N VAL A 242 15.66 10.64 -6.14
CA VAL A 242 14.38 11.21 -5.69
C VAL A 242 14.37 11.38 -4.17
N ASN A 243 14.79 10.38 -3.40
CA ASN A 243 14.87 10.46 -1.94
C ASN A 243 15.80 11.59 -1.48
N THR A 244 16.96 11.74 -2.13
CA THR A 244 17.90 12.82 -1.82
C THR A 244 17.26 14.20 -2.04
N LYS A 245 16.52 14.36 -3.15
CA LYS A 245 15.77 15.60 -3.43
C LYS A 245 14.62 15.82 -2.43
N LEU A 246 13.95 14.76 -2.00
CA LEU A 246 12.87 14.83 -1.02
C LEU A 246 13.40 15.29 0.34
N SER A 247 14.50 14.70 0.82
CA SER A 247 15.15 15.14 2.07
C SER A 247 15.61 16.60 1.99
N ALA A 248 16.22 17.03 0.88
CA ALA A 248 16.60 18.42 0.68
C ALA A 248 15.39 19.38 0.68
N LEU A 249 14.24 18.92 0.16
CA LEU A 249 12.99 19.68 0.20
C LEU A 249 12.44 19.77 1.63
N GLU A 250 12.47 18.67 2.39
CA GLU A 250 12.04 18.62 3.79
C GLU A 250 12.89 19.54 4.68
N GLU A 251 14.21 19.53 4.52
CA GLU A 251 15.11 20.44 5.22
C GLU A 251 14.83 21.90 4.86
N GLY A 252 14.59 22.19 3.56
CA GLY A 252 14.21 23.52 3.09
C GLY A 252 12.86 23.98 3.68
N MET A 253 11.89 23.08 3.78
CA MET A 253 10.59 23.35 4.42
C MET A 253 10.74 23.59 5.93
N HIS A 254 11.60 22.83 6.62
CA HIS A 254 11.85 23.02 8.04
C HIS A 254 12.50 24.38 8.32
N CYS A 255 13.52 24.77 7.56
CA CYS A 255 14.16 26.08 7.65
C CYS A 255 13.17 27.23 7.34
N SER A 256 12.32 27.05 6.33
CA SER A 256 11.27 28.03 6.02
C SER A 256 10.24 28.13 7.15
N ASN A 257 9.85 27.01 7.77
CA ASN A 257 8.93 27.00 8.90
C ASN A 257 9.54 27.67 10.15
N ASP A 258 10.81 27.43 10.45
CA ASP A 258 11.53 28.08 11.56
C ASP A 258 11.67 29.58 11.32
N TYR A 259 11.97 29.99 10.09
CA TYR A 259 12.00 31.38 9.70
C TYR A 259 10.61 32.03 9.83
N MET A 260 9.56 31.34 9.39
CA MET A 260 8.18 31.80 9.56
C MET A 260 7.75 31.85 11.04
N ALA A 261 8.17 30.90 11.87
CA ALA A 261 7.89 30.90 13.31
C ALA A 261 8.61 32.06 14.01
N THR A 262 9.86 32.33 13.65
CA THR A 262 10.63 33.46 14.17
C THR A 262 10.00 34.79 13.76
N ASN A 263 9.57 34.91 12.50
CA ASN A 263 8.85 36.07 12.04
C ASN A 263 7.49 36.20 12.74
N ALA A 264 6.75 35.11 12.92
CA ALA A 264 5.47 35.12 13.62
C ALA A 264 5.62 35.56 15.09
N LEU A 265 6.69 35.12 15.78
CA LEU A 265 7.04 35.60 17.12
C LEU A 265 7.40 37.09 17.11
N GLY A 266 8.24 37.51 16.16
CA GLY A 266 8.62 38.90 15.98
C GLY A 266 7.40 39.79 15.75
N VAL A 267 6.44 39.34 14.94
CA VAL A 267 5.22 40.12 14.75
C VAL A 267 4.23 40.00 15.91
N ALA A 268 4.12 38.85 16.57
CA ALA A 268 3.31 38.75 17.79
C ALA A 268 3.78 39.77 18.84
N GLN A 269 5.09 40.01 18.95
CA GLN A 269 5.64 41.05 19.81
C GLN A 269 5.23 42.45 19.34
N ILE A 270 5.35 42.76 18.04
CA ILE A 270 4.91 44.05 17.48
C ILE A 270 3.40 44.26 17.70
N VAL A 271 2.59 43.22 17.55
CA VAL A 271 1.13 43.25 17.80
C VAL A 271 0.85 43.52 19.28
N ALA A 272 1.59 42.90 20.20
CA ALA A 272 1.48 43.18 21.63
C ALA A 272 1.84 44.64 21.95
N ASP A 273 2.96 45.13 21.42
CA ASP A 273 3.41 46.52 21.61
C ASP A 273 2.38 47.52 21.05
N LEU A 274 1.81 47.23 19.87
CA LEU A 274 0.77 48.06 19.25
C LEU A 274 -0.56 48.01 20.03
N LYS A 275 -0.87 46.88 20.67
CA LYS A 275 -2.05 46.74 21.54
C LYS A 275 -1.89 47.59 22.80
N ASP A 276 -0.71 47.64 23.39
CA ASP A 276 -0.40 48.50 24.54
C ASP A 276 -0.53 49.98 24.17
N VAL A 277 0.01 50.38 23.00
CA VAL A 277 -0.14 51.74 22.46
C VAL A 277 -1.61 52.09 22.23
N THR A 278 -2.38 51.18 21.62
CA THR A 278 -3.81 51.41 21.36
C THR A 278 -4.60 51.55 22.67
N THR A 279 -4.29 50.73 23.67
CA THR A 279 -4.90 50.80 25.01
C THR A 279 -4.58 52.12 25.71
N GLY A 280 -3.33 52.60 25.61
CA GLY A 280 -2.91 53.90 26.11
C GLY A 280 -3.65 55.07 25.43
N LEU A 281 -3.85 54.99 24.12
CA LEU A 281 -4.63 55.98 23.37
C LEU A 281 -6.12 55.97 23.75
N ASP A 282 -6.70 54.79 23.99
CA ASP A 282 -8.09 54.66 24.44
C ASP A 282 -8.31 55.29 25.83
N ALA A 283 -7.34 55.15 26.74
CA ALA A 283 -7.39 55.78 28.06
C ALA A 283 -7.38 57.32 28.00
N LEU A 284 -6.89 57.92 26.91
CA LEU A 284 -6.88 59.37 26.71
C LEU A 284 -8.22 59.91 26.19
N ARG A 285 -9.13 59.05 25.73
CA ARG A 285 -10.39 59.47 25.09
C ARG A 285 -11.27 60.34 25.99
N GLU A 286 -11.51 59.89 27.23
CA GLU A 286 -12.35 60.61 28.20
C GLU A 286 -11.70 61.94 28.64
N PRO A 287 -10.41 61.97 29.07
CA PRO A 287 -9.72 63.23 29.38
C PRO A 287 -9.72 64.24 28.22
N LEU A 288 -9.52 63.78 26.99
CA LEU A 288 -9.55 64.65 25.81
C LEU A 288 -10.97 65.20 25.57
N GLN A 289 -12.01 64.41 25.83
CA GLN A 289 -13.39 64.87 25.73
C GLN A 289 -13.73 65.94 26.78
N GLU A 290 -13.22 65.80 28.01
CA GLU A 290 -13.36 66.82 29.06
C GLU A 290 -12.65 68.13 28.69
N VAL A 291 -11.40 68.05 28.20
CA VAL A 291 -10.66 69.22 27.70
C VAL A 291 -11.41 69.87 26.55
N LYS A 292 -11.98 69.08 25.63
CA LYS A 292 -12.78 69.59 24.51
C LYS A 292 -14.00 70.38 24.98
N ASN A 293 -14.70 69.86 25.98
CA ASN A 293 -15.84 70.53 26.59
C ASN A 293 -15.43 71.82 27.32
N PHE A 294 -14.34 71.81 28.07
CA PHE A 294 -13.82 72.98 28.79
C PHE A 294 -13.35 74.10 27.85
N VAL A 295 -12.63 73.75 26.78
CA VAL A 295 -12.14 74.70 25.78
C VAL A 295 -13.31 75.35 25.02
N ASN A 296 -14.37 74.59 24.71
CA ASN A 296 -15.58 75.12 24.11
C ASN A 296 -16.28 76.18 24.99
N VAL A 297 -16.21 76.04 26.31
CA VAL A 297 -16.81 77.00 27.28
C VAL A 297 -15.94 78.25 27.45
N THR A 298 -14.62 78.15 27.28
CA THR A 298 -13.67 79.25 27.57
C THR A 298 -13.22 80.04 26.34
N ALA A 299 -13.46 79.54 25.13
CA ALA A 299 -13.05 80.17 23.87
C ALA A 299 -14.03 81.27 23.40
N GLU A 300 -14.19 82.34 24.19
CA GLU A 300 -15.06 83.48 23.83
C GLU A 300 -14.31 84.68 23.19
N THR A 301 -12.97 84.67 23.17
CA THR A 301 -12.14 85.77 22.62
C THR A 301 -11.41 85.38 21.33
N ARG A 302 -11.10 86.36 20.47
CA ARG A 302 -10.53 86.12 19.12
C ARG A 302 -9.14 85.46 19.16
N ASP A 303 -8.39 85.69 20.23
CA ASP A 303 -7.02 85.16 20.41
C ASP A 303 -6.99 83.72 20.97
N THR A 304 -8.04 83.26 21.67
CA THR A 304 -8.13 81.89 22.21
C THR A 304 -8.72 80.90 21.21
N LYS A 305 -9.42 81.39 20.18
CA LYS A 305 -10.09 80.58 19.15
C LYS A 305 -9.12 79.81 18.25
N SER A 306 -7.95 80.38 17.93
CA SER A 306 -6.90 79.70 17.16
C SER A 306 -6.26 78.54 17.94
N VAL A 307 -6.07 78.73 19.25
CA VAL A 307 -5.52 77.72 20.17
C VAL A 307 -6.53 76.57 20.34
N ALA A 308 -7.81 76.89 20.53
CA ALA A 308 -8.88 75.89 20.61
C ALA A 308 -8.95 75.02 19.34
N LYS A 309 -8.85 75.64 18.16
CA LYS A 309 -8.81 74.91 16.88
C LYS A 309 -7.62 73.97 16.79
N ALA A 310 -6.42 74.40 17.17
CA ALA A 310 -5.23 73.56 17.14
C ALA A 310 -5.34 72.36 18.09
N ILE A 311 -5.97 72.54 19.25
CA ILE A 311 -6.26 71.45 20.21
C ILE A 311 -7.22 70.43 19.58
N PHE A 312 -8.32 70.89 18.97
CA PHE A 312 -9.29 70.00 18.30
C PHE A 312 -8.68 69.24 17.12
N ASP A 313 -7.92 69.93 16.25
CA ASP A 313 -7.24 69.31 15.12
C ASP A 313 -6.23 68.24 15.58
N THR A 314 -5.60 68.44 16.74
CA THR A 314 -4.67 67.47 17.33
C THR A 314 -5.41 66.27 17.91
N MET A 315 -6.53 66.48 18.60
CA MET A 315 -7.39 65.40 19.12
C MET A 315 -7.92 64.50 18.00
N ASP A 316 -8.43 65.09 16.91
CA ASP A 316 -8.97 64.30 15.79
C ASP A 316 -7.87 63.45 15.13
N LYS A 317 -6.64 63.95 15.03
CA LYS A 317 -5.49 63.17 14.54
C LYS A 317 -5.15 62.00 15.45
N VAL A 318 -5.14 62.20 16.77
CA VAL A 318 -4.88 61.14 17.75
C VAL A 318 -5.93 60.03 17.67
N MET A 319 -7.22 60.41 17.57
CA MET A 319 -8.32 59.45 17.42
C MET A 319 -8.27 58.71 16.07
N SER A 320 -7.89 59.40 14.99
CA SER A 320 -7.70 58.79 13.67
C SER A 320 -6.53 57.79 13.65
N MET A 321 -5.42 58.12 14.30
CA MET A 321 -4.28 57.21 14.47
C MET A 321 -4.66 55.95 15.27
N ALA A 322 -5.40 56.11 16.37
CA ALA A 322 -5.89 54.97 17.17
C ALA A 322 -6.80 54.04 16.36
N GLY A 323 -7.67 54.60 15.49
CA GLY A 323 -8.49 53.81 14.58
C GLY A 323 -7.66 53.03 13.55
N SER A 324 -6.65 53.68 12.97
CA SER A 324 -5.77 53.06 11.96
C SER A 324 -4.92 51.91 12.54
N LEU A 325 -4.42 52.07 13.77
CA LEU A 325 -3.65 51.02 14.47
C LEU A 325 -4.52 49.82 14.83
N ARG A 326 -5.79 50.05 15.19
CA ARG A 326 -6.76 48.97 15.48
C ARG A 326 -7.06 48.13 14.25
N ALA A 327 -7.22 48.77 13.09
CA ALA A 327 -7.40 48.07 11.82
C ALA A 327 -6.19 47.19 11.46
N ALA A 328 -4.97 47.65 11.76
CA ALA A 328 -3.74 46.88 11.51
C ALA A 328 -3.58 45.67 12.45
N LEU A 329 -4.03 45.76 13.70
CA LEU A 329 -3.97 44.67 14.69
C LEU A 329 -4.81 43.45 14.31
N HIS A 330 -5.90 43.63 13.56
CA HIS A 330 -6.78 42.54 13.12
C HIS A 330 -6.23 41.74 11.92
N SER A 331 -5.04 42.06 11.40
CA SER A 331 -4.43 41.40 10.24
C SER A 331 -3.55 40.17 10.56
N TYR A 332 -3.37 39.79 11.84
CA TYR A 332 -2.42 38.75 12.30
C TYR A 332 -3.03 37.39 12.66
N SER A 333 -4.32 37.20 12.41
CA SER A 333 -4.99 35.91 12.62
C SER A 333 -4.75 34.97 11.43
N ASN A 334 -4.84 33.65 11.65
CA ASN A 334 -5.00 32.65 10.57
C ASN A 334 -6.37 32.76 9.85
N THR A 335 -7.02 33.93 9.94
CA THR A 335 -8.30 34.23 9.33
C THR A 335 -8.04 34.91 7.99
N HIS A 336 -8.64 34.39 6.93
CA HIS A 336 -8.69 35.09 5.65
C HIS A 336 -9.86 36.06 5.65
N TYR A 337 -9.60 37.30 5.25
CA TYR A 337 -10.57 38.40 5.28
C TYR A 337 -11.07 38.75 3.88
N PHE A 338 -12.34 39.15 3.80
CA PHE A 338 -12.95 39.71 2.60
C PHE A 338 -13.74 40.97 2.96
N HIS A 339 -13.29 42.10 2.43
CA HIS A 339 -13.93 43.40 2.59
C HIS A 339 -14.92 43.66 1.46
N VAL A 340 -16.20 43.75 1.78
CA VAL A 340 -17.26 44.08 0.83
C VAL A 340 -17.50 45.58 0.89
N ARG A 341 -17.08 46.29 -0.15
CA ARG A 341 -17.27 47.74 -0.33
C ARG A 341 -18.63 48.06 -0.96
N ASP A 342 -18.99 49.34 -0.92
CA ASP A 342 -20.22 49.90 -1.49
C ASP A 342 -21.48 49.15 -0.99
N PHE A 343 -21.50 48.85 0.31
CA PHE A 343 -22.49 47.97 0.93
C PHE A 343 -23.93 48.53 0.79
N ALA A 344 -24.10 49.86 0.85
CA ALA A 344 -25.38 50.49 0.58
C ALA A 344 -25.88 50.22 -0.84
N LYS A 345 -24.99 50.23 -1.85
CA LYS A 345 -25.34 49.85 -3.22
C LYS A 345 -25.64 48.36 -3.29
N PHE A 346 -24.80 47.52 -2.68
CA PHE A 346 -24.97 46.07 -2.65
C PHE A 346 -26.34 45.65 -2.07
N ARG A 347 -26.82 46.33 -1.02
CA ARG A 347 -28.16 46.11 -0.45
C ARG A 347 -29.31 46.47 -1.39
N LYS A 348 -29.15 47.52 -2.21
CA LYS A 348 -30.19 47.97 -3.15
C LYS A 348 -30.34 47.03 -4.34
N GLU A 349 -29.28 46.32 -4.72
CA GLU A 349 -29.31 45.36 -5.83
C GLU A 349 -30.21 44.12 -5.57
N VAL A 350 -30.73 43.97 -4.35
CA VAL A 350 -31.54 42.82 -3.90
C VAL A 350 -33.01 42.92 -4.37
N GLU A 351 -33.42 43.98 -5.06
CA GLU A 351 -34.82 44.22 -5.48
C GLU A 351 -35.48 43.06 -6.25
N ASN A 352 -34.71 42.19 -6.93
CA ASN A 352 -35.21 41.00 -7.63
C ASN A 352 -34.74 39.65 -7.04
N GLY A 353 -34.47 39.59 -5.74
CA GLY A 353 -34.39 38.34 -4.97
C GLY A 353 -33.07 38.11 -4.25
N ARG A 354 -31.93 38.15 -4.96
CA ARG A 354 -30.60 37.89 -4.39
C ARG A 354 -29.51 38.70 -5.08
N ALA A 355 -28.58 39.26 -4.29
CA ALA A 355 -27.35 39.87 -4.78
C ALA A 355 -26.13 39.17 -4.17
N SER A 356 -25.07 38.96 -4.94
CA SER A 356 -23.87 38.24 -4.51
C SER A 356 -22.59 39.01 -4.78
N ARG A 357 -21.57 38.78 -3.94
CA ARG A 357 -20.19 39.24 -4.11
C ARG A 357 -19.24 38.11 -3.72
N CYS A 358 -18.19 37.92 -4.51
CA CYS A 358 -17.16 36.93 -4.23
C CYS A 358 -15.84 37.63 -3.90
N SER A 359 -15.05 37.04 -3.00
CA SER A 359 -13.64 37.38 -2.86
C SER A 359 -12.85 36.90 -4.09
N GLU A 360 -11.60 37.38 -4.18
CA GLU A 360 -10.58 36.71 -4.99
C GLU A 360 -10.38 35.26 -4.51
N VAL A 361 -9.85 34.41 -5.39
CA VAL A 361 -9.48 33.04 -5.02
C VAL A 361 -8.23 33.07 -4.15
N PHE A 362 -8.27 32.38 -3.01
CA PHE A 362 -7.14 32.26 -2.09
C PHE A 362 -6.90 30.80 -1.70
N ASN A 363 -5.71 30.53 -1.17
CA ASN A 363 -5.38 29.22 -0.64
C ASN A 363 -5.93 29.07 0.78
N PHE A 364 -6.70 28.01 1.02
CA PHE A 364 -7.17 27.63 2.34
C PHE A 364 -6.85 26.17 2.59
N CYS A 365 -5.88 25.92 3.48
CA CYS A 365 -5.39 24.58 3.82
C CYS A 365 -5.01 23.73 2.59
N GLY A 366 -4.38 24.34 1.59
CA GLY A 366 -3.99 23.68 0.34
C GLY A 366 -5.04 23.71 -0.77
N TYR A 367 -6.31 24.00 -0.47
CA TYR A 367 -7.39 24.08 -1.46
C TYR A 367 -7.52 25.50 -2.03
N SER A 368 -7.95 25.60 -3.29
CA SER A 368 -8.32 26.89 -3.87
C SER A 368 -9.77 27.19 -3.49
N VAL A 369 -10.02 28.30 -2.79
CA VAL A 369 -11.36 28.66 -2.30
C VAL A 369 -11.65 30.15 -2.52
N LYS A 370 -12.93 30.53 -2.44
CA LYS A 370 -13.38 31.92 -2.36
C LYS A 370 -14.49 32.06 -1.32
N LEU A 371 -14.63 33.25 -0.73
CA LEU A 371 -15.78 33.60 0.10
C LEU A 371 -16.88 34.20 -0.77
N LEU A 372 -18.10 33.70 -0.59
CA LEU A 372 -19.30 34.21 -1.25
C LEU A 372 -20.18 34.88 -0.20
N VAL A 373 -20.40 36.18 -0.36
CA VAL A 373 -21.36 36.96 0.42
C VAL A 373 -22.60 37.15 -0.43
N GLN A 374 -23.76 36.77 0.10
CA GLN A 374 -25.04 36.91 -0.59
C GLN A 374 -26.04 37.62 0.31
N ILE A 375 -26.73 38.62 -0.20
CA ILE A 375 -27.90 39.19 0.46
C ILE A 375 -29.14 38.67 -0.26
N SER A 376 -30.09 38.12 0.51
CA SER A 376 -31.38 37.68 -0.01
C SER A 376 -32.52 38.36 0.74
N LYS A 377 -33.58 38.70 0.02
CA LYS A 377 -34.81 39.25 0.61
C LYS A 377 -35.92 38.19 0.57
N THR A 378 -36.51 37.88 1.72
CA THR A 378 -37.63 36.94 1.85
C THR A 378 -38.59 37.47 2.90
N ASP A 379 -39.88 37.59 2.53
CA ASP A 379 -40.95 38.17 3.37
C ASP A 379 -40.58 39.56 3.91
N ASP A 380 -40.12 40.41 3.00
CA ASP A 380 -39.60 41.75 3.27
C ASP A 380 -38.34 41.87 4.14
N VAL A 381 -37.81 40.77 4.68
CA VAL A 381 -36.59 40.76 5.50
C VAL A 381 -35.35 40.44 4.66
N GLN A 382 -34.37 41.34 4.67
CA GLN A 382 -33.04 41.10 4.11
C GLN A 382 -32.14 40.31 5.08
N ARG A 383 -31.52 39.25 4.58
CA ARG A 383 -30.59 38.38 5.34
C ARG A 383 -29.23 38.34 4.65
N LEU A 384 -28.17 38.41 5.45
CA LEU A 384 -26.79 38.28 4.98
C LEU A 384 -26.37 36.83 5.12
N HIS A 385 -25.97 36.24 4.01
CA HIS A 385 -25.44 34.89 3.95
C HIS A 385 -23.96 34.90 3.58
N LEU A 386 -23.20 34.03 4.22
CA LEU A 386 -21.77 33.85 4.00
C LEU A 386 -21.49 32.38 3.73
N TYR A 387 -20.74 32.11 2.65
CA TYR A 387 -20.38 30.77 2.22
C TYR A 387 -18.89 30.66 1.91
N LEU A 388 -18.32 29.49 2.19
CA LEU A 388 -17.03 29.06 1.64
C LEU A 388 -17.28 28.23 0.38
N CYS A 389 -16.75 28.69 -0.76
CA CYS A 389 -16.86 28.02 -2.04
C CYS A 389 -15.51 27.42 -2.45
N ILE A 390 -15.47 26.10 -2.66
CA ILE A 390 -14.28 25.42 -3.19
C ILE A 390 -14.22 25.62 -4.70
N CYS A 391 -13.05 26.00 -5.20
CA CYS A 391 -12.77 26.33 -6.60
C CYS A 391 -11.85 25.28 -7.22
N GLN A 392 -11.86 25.15 -8.55
CA GLN A 392 -10.86 24.33 -9.23
C GLN A 392 -9.46 24.90 -9.01
N GLY A 393 -8.58 24.06 -8.49
CA GLY A 393 -7.19 24.38 -8.24
C GLY A 393 -6.24 23.61 -9.16
N PRO A 394 -5.08 24.18 -9.50
CA PRO A 394 -4.08 23.49 -10.32
C PRO A 394 -3.47 22.26 -9.63
N ARG A 395 -3.68 22.11 -8.31
CA ARG A 395 -3.15 21.03 -7.48
C ARG A 395 -4.22 20.04 -7.01
N ASP A 396 -5.45 20.13 -7.53
CA ASP A 396 -6.58 19.32 -7.05
C ASP A 396 -6.34 17.80 -7.15
N SER A 397 -5.50 17.34 -8.08
CA SER A 397 -5.13 15.93 -8.23
C SER A 397 -4.26 15.40 -7.09
N LEU A 398 -3.64 16.29 -6.32
CA LEU A 398 -2.76 15.95 -5.19
C LEU A 398 -3.48 16.06 -3.84
N LEU A 399 -4.69 16.62 -3.81
CA LEU A 399 -5.45 16.86 -2.59
C LEU A 399 -6.40 15.71 -2.28
N LYS A 400 -6.75 15.56 -1.00
CA LYS A 400 -7.76 14.58 -0.56
C LYS A 400 -9.16 15.08 -0.90
N TRP A 401 -10.00 14.17 -1.38
CA TRP A 401 -11.40 14.46 -1.66
C TRP A 401 -12.30 13.39 -1.06
N PRO A 402 -13.50 13.74 -0.54
CA PRO A 402 -14.06 15.10 -0.44
C PRO A 402 -13.31 16.01 0.56
N PHE A 403 -13.57 17.32 0.52
CA PHE A 403 -13.05 18.30 1.46
C PHE A 403 -13.57 18.01 2.88
N LEU A 404 -12.65 17.82 3.83
CA LEU A 404 -12.95 17.35 5.19
C LEU A 404 -12.48 18.30 6.31
N ILE A 405 -12.05 19.50 5.94
CA ILE A 405 -11.43 20.45 6.89
C ILE A 405 -12.54 21.27 7.56
N PRO A 406 -12.74 21.18 8.88
CA PRO A 406 -13.68 22.03 9.60
C PRO A 406 -13.25 23.50 9.56
N TYR A 407 -14.20 24.42 9.49
CA TYR A 407 -13.91 25.85 9.37
C TYR A 407 -14.98 26.73 10.02
N THR A 408 -14.58 27.93 10.42
CA THR A 408 -15.46 28.94 11.02
C THR A 408 -15.59 30.14 10.09
N LEU A 409 -16.83 30.48 9.75
CA LEU A 409 -17.19 31.69 9.01
C LEU A 409 -17.52 32.81 10.00
N ILE A 410 -17.03 34.02 9.71
CA ILE A 410 -17.05 35.14 10.65
C ILE A 410 -17.60 36.39 9.95
N LEU A 411 -18.58 37.05 10.57
CA LEU A 411 -18.89 38.45 10.31
C LEU A 411 -18.21 39.29 11.39
N ILE A 412 -17.34 40.20 10.96
CA ILE A 412 -16.39 40.87 11.84
C ILE A 412 -16.92 42.23 12.24
N HIS A 413 -16.97 42.47 13.54
CA HIS A 413 -17.24 43.79 14.09
C HIS A 413 -15.98 44.66 13.96
N PRO A 414 -16.08 45.91 13.48
CA PRO A 414 -14.93 46.77 13.16
C PRO A 414 -13.97 47.05 14.32
N THR A 415 -14.47 47.01 15.57
CA THR A 415 -13.74 47.47 16.76
C THR A 415 -13.81 46.56 17.98
N ASP A 416 -14.62 45.50 17.94
CA ASP A 416 -14.92 44.66 19.12
C ASP A 416 -15.06 43.19 18.72
N GLU A 417 -13.97 42.44 18.87
CA GLU A 417 -13.90 41.03 18.50
C GLU A 417 -14.92 40.15 19.24
N THR A 418 -15.37 40.54 20.43
CA THR A 418 -16.36 39.78 21.21
C THR A 418 -17.75 39.84 20.58
N ARG A 419 -17.99 40.86 19.74
CA ARG A 419 -19.22 41.04 18.98
C ARG A 419 -19.18 40.38 17.60
N ASN A 420 -18.06 39.74 17.22
CA ASN A 420 -17.99 38.99 15.97
C ASN A 420 -19.04 37.87 15.95
N ILE A 421 -19.79 37.77 14.86
CA ILE A 421 -20.74 36.67 14.67
C ILE A 421 -19.99 35.52 14.00
N ARG A 422 -19.80 34.43 14.74
CA ARG A 422 -19.05 33.24 14.30
C ARG A 422 -19.99 32.05 14.10
N LYS A 423 -19.84 31.33 13.00
CA LYS A 423 -20.57 30.08 12.73
C LYS A 423 -19.63 29.03 12.16
N THR A 424 -19.56 27.88 12.81
CA THR A 424 -18.62 26.81 12.49
C THR A 424 -19.32 25.68 11.74
N VAL A 425 -18.69 25.23 10.66
CA VAL A 425 -19.01 23.95 10.03
C VAL A 425 -18.11 22.88 10.64
N SER A 426 -18.71 22.02 11.44
CA SER A 426 -18.04 20.93 12.14
C SER A 426 -17.72 19.75 11.20
N HIS A 427 -16.80 18.89 11.63
CA HIS A 427 -16.48 17.66 10.90
C HIS A 427 -17.73 16.79 10.67
N ASN A 428 -18.62 16.68 11.68
CA ASN A 428 -19.85 15.89 11.58
C ASN A 428 -20.82 16.47 10.55
N GLU A 429 -20.96 17.80 10.47
CA GLU A 429 -21.79 18.44 9.45
C GLU A 429 -21.24 18.18 8.04
N ILE A 430 -19.92 18.25 7.86
CA ILE A 430 -19.27 17.92 6.59
C ILE A 430 -19.59 16.48 6.18
N ILE A 431 -19.40 15.51 7.09
CA ILE A 431 -19.69 14.10 6.84
C ILE A 431 -21.16 13.87 6.47
N ASN A 432 -22.08 14.55 7.16
CA ASN A 432 -23.51 14.44 6.86
C ASN A 432 -23.86 14.95 5.45
N VAL A 433 -23.24 16.05 5.02
CA VAL A 433 -23.45 16.60 3.67
C VAL A 433 -22.84 15.70 2.60
N ILE A 434 -21.66 15.14 2.84
CA ILE A 434 -20.97 14.24 1.88
C ILE A 434 -21.83 13.01 1.55
N ARG A 435 -22.61 12.51 2.52
CA ARG A 435 -23.54 11.39 2.31
C ARG A 435 -24.71 11.72 1.37
N THR A 436 -24.89 12.98 0.99
CA THR A 436 -25.94 13.41 0.06
C THR A 436 -25.44 13.45 -1.39
N PRO A 437 -26.27 13.14 -2.39
CA PRO A 437 -25.88 13.18 -3.81
C PRO A 437 -25.48 14.57 -4.33
N ARG A 438 -25.79 15.63 -3.58
CA ARG A 438 -25.51 17.04 -3.92
C ARG A 438 -24.40 17.64 -3.06
N SER A 439 -23.47 16.82 -2.59
CA SER A 439 -22.34 17.28 -1.78
C SER A 439 -21.51 18.32 -2.54
N TYR A 440 -21.47 19.52 -1.98
CA TYR A 440 -20.62 20.64 -2.41
C TYR A 440 -19.22 20.58 -1.79
N PHE A 441 -18.87 19.49 -1.08
CA PHE A 441 -17.51 19.21 -0.60
C PHE A 441 -16.72 18.29 -1.54
N ASN A 442 -17.36 17.76 -2.58
CA ASN A 442 -16.67 16.96 -3.59
C ASN A 442 -15.73 17.82 -4.43
N ARG A 443 -14.82 17.15 -5.15
CA ARG A 443 -13.91 17.81 -6.09
C ARG A 443 -14.71 18.64 -7.11
N PRO A 444 -14.43 19.95 -7.27
CA PRO A 444 -15.20 20.80 -8.15
C PRO A 444 -15.02 20.38 -9.62
N THR A 445 -16.14 20.08 -10.28
CA THR A 445 -16.20 19.79 -11.72
C THR A 445 -16.50 21.04 -12.56
N THR A 446 -16.99 22.09 -11.90
CA THR A 446 -17.24 23.44 -12.43
C THR A 446 -16.25 24.44 -11.82
N GLU A 447 -16.25 25.70 -12.26
CA GLU A 447 -15.35 26.76 -11.75
C GLU A 447 -15.33 26.84 -10.21
N MET A 448 -16.51 26.73 -9.58
CA MET A 448 -16.66 26.60 -8.13
C MET A 448 -17.88 25.74 -7.77
N THR A 449 -17.86 25.24 -6.53
CA THR A 449 -19.01 24.59 -5.87
C THR A 449 -20.07 25.62 -5.45
N ASN A 450 -21.29 25.16 -5.13
CA ASN A 450 -22.37 26.02 -4.60
C ASN A 450 -22.07 26.62 -3.21
N GLY A 451 -20.95 26.21 -2.61
CA GLY A 451 -20.49 26.66 -1.30
C GLY A 451 -21.29 26.09 -0.13
N SER A 452 -20.67 26.15 1.04
CA SER A 452 -21.26 25.76 2.31
C SER A 452 -21.15 26.92 3.28
N GLY A 453 -22.22 27.19 4.01
CA GLY A 453 -22.32 28.45 4.75
C GLY A 453 -23.63 28.64 5.48
N PHE A 454 -23.82 29.85 5.98
CA PHE A 454 -24.91 30.18 6.90
C PHE A 454 -25.56 31.52 6.58
N ASN A 455 -26.82 31.67 6.99
CA ASN A 455 -27.37 32.99 7.29
C ASN A 455 -26.63 33.54 8.52
N MET A 456 -25.87 34.61 8.38
CA MET A 456 -25.11 35.21 9.46
C MET A 456 -26.03 36.03 10.37
N CYS A 457 -26.83 36.92 9.79
CA CYS A 457 -27.74 37.80 10.53
C CYS A 457 -28.76 38.47 9.60
N ASN A 458 -29.77 39.09 10.21
CA ASN A 458 -30.64 40.03 9.51
C ASN A 458 -29.89 41.34 9.26
N VAL A 459 -30.12 41.95 8.09
CA VAL A 459 -29.48 43.20 7.67
C VAL A 459 -30.28 44.43 8.13
N GLU A 460 -31.49 44.19 8.61
CA GLU A 460 -32.41 45.18 9.17
C GLU A 460 -32.26 45.25 10.68
N GLY A 461 -31.95 46.44 11.20
CA GLY A 461 -31.81 46.67 12.64
C GLY A 461 -30.55 47.46 13.00
N THR A 462 -30.57 48.09 14.17
CA THR A 462 -29.46 48.88 14.70
C THR A 462 -28.25 48.02 15.08
N GLU A 463 -28.47 46.75 15.39
CA GLU A 463 -27.38 45.83 15.73
C GLU A 463 -26.48 45.51 14.53
N PHE A 464 -27.05 45.43 13.31
CA PHE A 464 -26.26 45.21 12.10
C PHE A 464 -25.50 46.47 11.67
N SER A 465 -26.04 47.67 11.93
CA SER A 465 -25.37 48.92 11.54
C SER A 465 -24.00 49.09 12.21
N ASP A 466 -23.79 48.48 13.38
CA ASP A 466 -22.51 48.49 14.08
C ASP A 466 -21.42 47.69 13.34
N PHE A 467 -21.79 46.79 12.43
CA PHE A 467 -20.85 46.04 11.58
C PHE A 467 -20.43 46.80 10.32
N ILE A 468 -21.08 47.93 10.00
CA ILE A 468 -20.78 48.73 8.81
C ILE A 468 -19.77 49.82 9.19
N THR A 469 -18.68 49.93 8.46
CA THR A 469 -17.70 51.04 8.57
C THR A 469 -17.31 51.50 7.18
N ASP A 470 -17.35 52.81 6.93
CA ASP A 470 -17.07 53.42 5.61
C ASP A 470 -17.79 52.72 4.45
N ASP A 471 -19.10 52.56 4.58
CA ASP A 471 -19.97 51.85 3.63
C ASP A 471 -19.48 50.45 3.24
N SER A 472 -18.81 49.78 4.17
CA SER A 472 -18.20 48.47 3.95
C SER A 472 -18.47 47.52 5.12
N ILE A 473 -18.49 46.22 4.84
CA ILE A 473 -18.49 45.17 5.87
C ILE A 473 -17.25 44.28 5.70
N CYS A 474 -16.83 43.61 6.78
CA CYS A 474 -15.74 42.66 6.75
C CYS A 474 -16.24 41.27 7.16
N VAL A 475 -15.93 40.26 6.34
CA VAL A 475 -16.18 38.85 6.65
C VAL A 475 -14.87 38.07 6.62
N GLY A 476 -14.85 36.89 7.22
CA GLY A 476 -13.67 36.04 7.17
C GLY A 476 -13.93 34.55 7.37
N VAL A 477 -12.87 33.77 7.18
CA VAL A 477 -12.84 32.33 7.44
C VAL A 477 -11.53 31.91 8.09
N GLU A 478 -11.62 30.99 9.05
CA GLU A 478 -10.47 30.36 9.69
C GLU A 478 -10.70 28.84 9.80
N ALA A 479 -9.61 28.06 9.81
CA ALA A 479 -9.70 26.63 10.09
C ALA A 479 -10.15 26.42 11.54
N ALA A 480 -11.14 25.55 11.76
CA ALA A 480 -11.58 25.24 13.10
C ALA A 480 -10.61 24.22 13.72
N VAL A 481 -10.03 24.56 14.86
CA VAL A 481 -9.11 23.68 15.59
C VAL A 481 -9.91 22.50 16.13
N CYS A 482 -9.56 21.27 15.73
CA CYS A 482 -10.05 20.08 16.39
C CYS A 482 -9.52 20.10 17.82
N SER A 483 -10.38 20.40 18.79
CA SER A 483 -10.08 20.11 20.20
C SER A 483 -10.02 18.59 20.35
N GLU A 484 -8.81 18.03 20.38
CA GLU A 484 -8.56 16.67 20.86
C GLU A 484 -8.85 16.61 22.36
N THR A 485 -10.12 16.53 22.73
CA THR A 485 -10.53 16.17 24.09
C THR A 485 -11.79 15.33 24.03
N GLY A 486 -11.62 14.01 24.13
CA GLY A 486 -12.71 13.05 24.19
C GLY A 486 -12.25 11.62 23.89
N ALA A 487 -11.22 11.16 24.60
CA ALA A 487 -10.92 9.73 24.74
C ALA A 487 -11.41 9.27 26.12
#